data_AF-A0A2V8B1I1-F1
#
_entry.id   AF-A0A2V8B1I1-F1
#
_cell.length_a   1.000
_cell.length_b   1.000
_cell.length_c   1.000
_cell.angle_alpha   90.00
_cell.angle_beta   90.00
_cell.angle_gamma   90.00
#
_symmetry.space_group_name_H-M   'P 1'
#
loop_
_entity.id
_entity.type
_entity.pdbx_description
1 polymer ?
#
loop_
_entity_poly.entity_id
_entity_poly.type
_entity_poly.pdbx_seq_one_letter_code
_entity_poly.pdbx_strand_id
1 'polypeptide(L)'
;MGAYLDALKMLARRELSEAQVRQRLARRGHPSDDIEDAIARLREERAIDDTRVAESIARTQTALKKRGKLRVRRQIESAGIAGATAKRAVDDVCSSIDDAALLEASLLKRLHGRERIADDREFQRLYRYLIGQGFDPDQVLGILRKRS
;
A
#
# COMPACT_ATOMS: atom_id res chain seq x y z
N MET A 1 -27.44 6.25 16.17
CA MET A 1 -26.75 7.16 15.24
C MET A 1 -26.68 6.43 13.90
N GLY A 2 -27.21 6.96 12.80
CA GLY A 2 -27.38 6.18 11.56
C GLY A 2 -26.06 5.82 10.87
N ALA A 3 -26.05 4.73 10.09
CA ALA A 3 -24.87 4.20 9.39
C ALA A 3 -24.12 5.27 8.59
N TYR A 4 -24.86 6.15 7.89
CA TYR A 4 -24.30 7.27 7.14
C TYR A 4 -23.47 8.25 7.99
N LEU A 5 -24.02 8.74 9.10
CA LEU A 5 -23.30 9.70 9.98
C LEU A 5 -22.09 9.07 10.63
N ASP A 6 -22.18 7.78 10.97
CA ASP A 6 -21.07 7.02 11.52
C ASP A 6 -19.93 6.88 10.51
N ALA A 7 -20.25 6.51 9.26
CA ALA A 7 -19.28 6.42 8.18
C ALA A 7 -18.65 7.78 7.86
N LEU A 8 -19.44 8.85 7.78
CA LEU A 8 -18.95 10.20 7.53
C LEU A 8 -17.94 10.63 8.60
N LYS A 9 -18.20 10.33 9.88
CA LYS A 9 -17.24 10.57 10.98
C LYS A 9 -15.96 9.75 10.84
N MET A 10 -16.02 8.54 10.29
CA MET A 10 -14.82 7.74 10.03
C MET A 10 -13.98 8.36 8.92
N LEU A 11 -14.62 8.77 7.82
CA LEU A 11 -13.98 9.35 6.64
C LEU A 11 -13.38 10.74 6.93
N ALA A 12 -14.04 11.54 7.76
CA ALA A 12 -13.50 12.82 8.23
C ALA A 12 -12.18 12.69 9.02
N ARG A 13 -11.91 11.53 9.62
CA ARG A 13 -10.67 11.29 10.38
C ARG A 13 -9.55 10.73 9.52
N ARG A 14 -9.91 9.92 8.52
CA ARG A 14 -8.95 9.21 7.67
C ARG A 14 -9.65 8.70 6.42
N GLU A 15 -8.94 8.72 5.30
CA GLU A 15 -9.32 7.99 4.10
C GLU A 15 -9.47 6.48 4.36
N LEU A 16 -10.61 5.93 3.95
CA LEU A 16 -10.95 4.52 4.04
C LEU A 16 -11.55 4.07 2.73
N SER A 17 -11.25 2.84 2.33
CA SER A 17 -11.93 2.21 1.20
C SER A 17 -13.38 1.89 1.56
N GLU A 18 -14.21 1.68 0.55
CA GLU A 18 -15.59 1.24 0.75
C GLU A 18 -15.65 -0.05 1.57
N ALA A 19 -14.79 -1.03 1.28
CA ALA A 19 -14.73 -2.30 1.99
C ALA A 19 -14.41 -2.10 3.49
N GLN A 20 -13.51 -1.18 3.81
CA GLN A 20 -13.18 -0.85 5.19
C GLN A 20 -14.33 -0.14 5.90
N VAL A 21 -15.06 0.75 5.23
CA VAL A 21 -16.25 1.41 5.78
C VAL A 21 -17.34 0.37 6.05
N ARG A 22 -17.68 -0.49 5.07
CA ARG A 22 -18.62 -1.61 5.25
C ARG A 22 -18.27 -2.48 6.44
N GLN A 23 -17.01 -2.94 6.51
CA GLN A 23 -16.55 -3.79 7.61
C GLN A 23 -16.69 -3.12 8.98
N ARG A 24 -16.41 -1.81 9.08
CA ARG A 24 -16.50 -1.07 10.34
C ARG A 24 -17.94 -0.80 10.75
N LEU A 25 -18.83 -0.50 9.80
CA LEU A 25 -20.25 -0.34 10.08
C LEU A 25 -20.89 -1.67 10.53
N ALA A 26 -20.56 -2.78 9.86
CA ALA A 26 -21.02 -4.11 10.25
C ALA A 26 -20.55 -4.47 11.67
N ARG A 27 -19.28 -4.18 12.02
CA ARG A 27 -18.77 -4.37 13.39
C ARG A 27 -19.47 -3.50 14.45
N ARG A 28 -20.13 -2.41 14.04
CA ARG A 28 -20.94 -1.56 14.91
C ARG A 28 -22.40 -2.03 15.01
N GLY A 29 -22.78 -3.09 14.31
CA GLY A 29 -24.12 -3.65 14.34
C GLY A 29 -25.13 -2.98 13.41
N HIS A 30 -24.68 -2.18 12.43
CA HIS A 30 -25.59 -1.62 11.43
C HIS A 30 -26.14 -2.74 10.51
N PRO A 31 -27.45 -2.73 10.17
CA PRO A 31 -28.03 -3.64 9.19
C PRO A 31 -27.37 -3.53 7.81
N SER A 32 -27.39 -4.62 7.02
CA SER A 32 -26.77 -4.63 5.70
C SER A 32 -27.38 -3.59 4.75
N ASP A 33 -28.70 -3.41 4.79
CA ASP A 33 -29.41 -2.47 3.92
C ASP A 33 -29.02 -1.02 4.25
N ASP A 34 -29.02 -0.65 5.54
CA ASP A 34 -28.55 0.65 6.02
C ASP A 34 -27.08 0.95 5.63
N ILE A 35 -26.23 -0.10 5.60
CA ILE A 35 -24.84 0.03 5.18
C ILE A 35 -24.75 0.32 3.69
N GLU A 36 -25.45 -0.43 2.84
CA GLU A 36 -25.40 -0.23 1.39
C GLU A 36 -26.01 1.12 0.99
N ASP A 37 -27.09 1.54 1.63
CA ASP A 37 -27.68 2.88 1.44
C ASP A 37 -26.69 3.99 1.82
N ALA A 38 -26.00 3.83 2.96
CA ALA A 38 -24.97 4.77 3.38
C ALA A 38 -23.79 4.82 2.39
N ILE A 39 -23.31 3.66 1.91
CA ILE A 39 -22.21 3.59 0.94
C ILE A 39 -22.62 4.22 -0.39
N ALA A 40 -23.82 3.91 -0.90
CA ALA A 40 -24.34 4.47 -2.15
C ALA A 40 -24.36 6.00 -2.09
N ARG A 41 -24.94 6.55 -1.02
CA ARG A 41 -24.96 7.99 -0.78
C ARG A 41 -23.56 8.61 -0.67
N LEU A 42 -22.66 7.99 0.10
CA LEU A 42 -21.29 8.48 0.25
C LEU A 42 -20.51 8.45 -1.08
N ARG A 43 -20.83 7.51 -1.97
CA ARG A 43 -20.24 7.45 -3.31
C ARG A 43 -20.78 8.56 -4.22
N GLU A 44 -22.09 8.79 -4.20
CA GLU A 44 -22.73 9.89 -4.94
C GLU A 44 -22.16 11.25 -4.53
N GLU A 45 -21.97 11.46 -3.23
CA GLU A 45 -21.35 12.67 -2.67
C GLU A 45 -19.81 12.71 -2.83
N ARG A 46 -19.19 11.68 -3.44
CA ARG A 46 -17.72 11.51 -3.58
C ARG A 46 -16.95 11.57 -2.25
N ALA A 47 -17.63 11.27 -1.15
CA ALA A 47 -17.03 11.17 0.18
C ALA A 47 -16.14 9.92 0.31
N ILE A 48 -16.48 8.83 -0.38
CA ILE A 48 -15.61 7.66 -0.57
C ILE A 48 -15.12 7.60 -2.01
N ASP A 49 -13.83 7.33 -2.17
CA ASP A 49 -13.19 7.10 -3.47
C ASP A 49 -12.04 6.10 -3.28
N ASP A 50 -12.25 4.86 -3.73
CA ASP A 50 -11.26 3.78 -3.64
C ASP A 50 -10.01 4.08 -4.48
N THR A 51 -10.12 4.86 -5.56
CA THR A 51 -8.96 5.27 -6.37
C THR A 51 -8.09 6.22 -5.55
N ARG A 52 -8.69 7.23 -4.92
CA ARG A 52 -7.99 8.17 -4.04
C ARG A 52 -7.28 7.44 -2.88
N VAL A 53 -7.96 6.47 -2.27
CA VAL A 53 -7.38 5.63 -1.20
C VAL A 53 -6.22 4.79 -1.73
N ALA A 54 -6.36 4.16 -2.90
CA ALA A 54 -5.31 3.34 -3.51
C ALA A 54 -4.04 4.15 -3.78
N GLU A 55 -4.16 5.33 -4.37
CA GLU A 55 -3.03 6.22 -4.63
C GLU A 55 -2.37 6.72 -3.34
N SER A 56 -3.18 7.07 -2.33
CA SER A 56 -2.72 7.52 -1.01
C SER A 56 -1.88 6.43 -0.32
N ILE A 57 -2.35 5.18 -0.38
CA ILE A 57 -1.58 4.01 0.05
C ILE A 57 -0.30 3.89 -0.78
N ALA A 58 -0.39 3.96 -2.11
CA ALA A 58 0.77 3.81 -2.98
C ALA A 58 1.88 4.84 -2.65
N ARG A 59 1.53 6.13 -2.60
CA ARG A 59 2.44 7.22 -2.22
C ARG A 59 3.08 6.98 -0.87
N THR A 60 2.29 6.58 0.13
CA THR A 60 2.81 6.30 1.49
C THR A 60 3.80 5.14 1.49
N GLN A 61 3.48 4.05 0.79
CA GLN A 61 4.32 2.85 0.78
C GLN A 61 5.63 3.06 0.00
N THR A 62 5.59 3.78 -1.11
CA THR A 62 6.78 4.06 -1.91
C THR A 62 7.63 5.15 -1.26
N ALA A 63 7.06 6.33 -0.97
CA ALA A 63 7.82 7.48 -0.50
C ALA A 63 8.38 7.29 0.91
N LEU A 64 7.58 6.79 1.86
CA LEU A 64 7.99 6.69 3.27
C LEU A 64 8.56 5.32 3.62
N LYS A 65 7.94 4.24 3.12
CA LYS A 65 8.36 2.87 3.51
C LYS A 65 9.44 2.29 2.59
N LYS A 66 9.61 2.85 1.38
CA LYS A 66 10.54 2.37 0.35
C LYS A 66 10.24 0.92 -0.05
N ARG A 67 8.98 0.63 -0.38
CA ARG A 67 8.48 -0.69 -0.77
C ARG A 67 8.27 -0.78 -2.28
N GLY A 68 8.59 -1.93 -2.85
CA GLY A 68 8.41 -2.22 -4.27
C GLY A 68 6.95 -2.46 -4.66
N LYS A 69 6.66 -2.25 -5.95
CA LYS A 69 5.33 -2.26 -6.57
C LYS A 69 4.47 -3.46 -6.16
N LEU A 70 5.05 -4.66 -6.12
CA LEU A 70 4.29 -5.89 -5.79
C LEU A 70 3.72 -5.86 -4.37
N ARG A 71 4.49 -5.37 -3.40
CA ARG A 71 3.99 -5.27 -2.02
C ARG A 71 3.00 -4.13 -1.86
N VAL A 72 3.22 -3.02 -2.55
CA VAL A 72 2.27 -1.90 -2.56
C VAL A 72 0.92 -2.35 -3.10
N ARG A 73 0.90 -3.06 -4.24
CA ARG A 73 -0.34 -3.58 -4.82
C ARG A 73 -1.10 -4.49 -3.85
N ARG A 74 -0.41 -5.46 -3.24
CA ARG A 74 -1.00 -6.35 -2.22
C ARG A 74 -1.56 -5.58 -1.02
N GLN A 75 -0.90 -4.49 -0.61
CA GLN A 75 -1.38 -3.64 0.48
C GLN A 75 -2.68 -2.93 0.11
N ILE A 76 -2.83 -2.46 -1.13
CA ILE A 76 -4.06 -1.84 -1.63
C ILE A 76 -5.17 -2.90 -1.75
N GLU A 77 -4.88 -4.06 -2.32
CA GLU A 77 -5.82 -5.19 -2.41
C GLU A 77 -6.31 -5.63 -1.01
N SER A 78 -5.42 -5.64 0.00
CA SER A 78 -5.80 -5.95 1.39
C SER A 78 -6.71 -4.91 2.04
N ALA A 79 -6.80 -3.70 1.47
CA ALA A 79 -7.80 -2.72 1.85
C ALA A 79 -9.16 -3.01 1.19
N GLY A 80 -9.31 -4.10 0.43
CA GLY A 80 -10.54 -4.48 -0.26
C GLY A 80 -10.77 -3.74 -1.58
N ILE A 81 -9.74 -3.10 -2.13
CA ILE A 81 -9.80 -2.40 -3.41
C ILE A 81 -9.53 -3.39 -4.55
N ALA A 82 -10.33 -3.31 -5.61
CA ALA A 82 -10.22 -4.21 -6.76
C ALA A 82 -8.82 -4.20 -7.40
N GLY A 83 -8.33 -5.37 -7.82
CA GLY A 83 -6.98 -5.53 -8.36
C GLY A 83 -6.66 -4.64 -9.56
N ALA A 84 -7.64 -4.35 -10.43
CA ALA A 84 -7.47 -3.43 -11.55
C ALA A 84 -7.24 -1.97 -11.10
N THR A 85 -7.95 -1.52 -10.07
CA THR A 85 -7.75 -0.18 -9.47
C THR A 85 -6.44 -0.13 -8.70
N ALA A 86 -6.09 -1.19 -7.97
CA ALA A 86 -4.81 -1.31 -7.28
C ALA A 86 -3.62 -1.25 -8.26
N LYS A 87 -3.71 -1.96 -9.40
CA LYS A 87 -2.68 -1.93 -10.44
C LYS A 87 -2.52 -0.52 -11.01
N ARG A 88 -3.61 0.10 -11.46
CA ARG A 88 -3.58 1.48 -12.00
C ARG A 88 -2.96 2.48 -11.02
N ALA A 89 -3.43 2.50 -9.77
CA ALA A 89 -2.89 3.41 -8.76
C ALA A 89 -1.38 3.21 -8.50
N VAL A 90 -0.89 1.97 -8.53
CA VAL A 90 0.54 1.68 -8.41
C VAL A 90 1.31 2.14 -9.64
N ASP A 91 0.81 1.84 -10.84
CA ASP A 91 1.44 2.22 -12.11
C ASP A 91 1.51 3.75 -12.23
N ASP A 92 0.42 4.46 -11.92
CA ASP A 92 0.33 5.92 -11.99
C ASP A 92 1.29 6.58 -10.99
N VAL A 93 1.27 6.17 -9.72
CA VAL A 93 2.16 6.74 -8.70
C VAL A 93 3.62 6.40 -8.96
N CYS A 94 3.92 5.20 -9.45
CA CYS A 94 5.29 4.78 -9.68
C CYS A 94 5.82 5.16 -11.07
N SER A 95 5.01 5.72 -11.96
CA SER A 95 5.44 6.20 -13.28
C SER A 95 6.57 7.24 -13.21
N SER A 96 6.59 8.02 -12.12
CA SER A 96 7.60 9.04 -11.84
C SER A 96 8.70 8.57 -10.86
N ILE A 97 8.65 7.31 -10.41
CA ILE A 97 9.58 6.76 -9.43
C ILE A 97 10.58 5.87 -10.16
N ASP A 98 11.87 6.15 -9.95
CA ASP A 98 12.94 5.23 -10.33
C ASP A 98 12.94 4.01 -9.39
N ASP A 99 12.56 2.85 -9.92
CA ASP A 99 12.50 1.59 -9.19
C ASP A 99 13.87 1.18 -8.63
N ALA A 100 14.97 1.47 -9.34
CA ALA A 100 16.32 1.15 -8.89
C ALA A 100 16.72 2.04 -7.70
N ALA A 101 16.43 3.34 -7.77
CA ALA A 101 16.66 4.27 -6.66
C ALA A 101 15.79 3.90 -5.43
N LEU A 102 14.55 3.46 -5.65
CA LEU A 102 13.66 3.01 -4.58
C LEU A 102 14.19 1.74 -3.91
N LEU A 103 14.68 0.78 -4.69
CA LEU A 103 15.31 -0.44 -4.22
C LEU A 103 16.56 -0.14 -3.38
N GLU A 104 17.43 0.73 -3.90
CA GLU A 104 18.64 1.19 -3.19
C GLU A 104 18.32 1.87 -1.87
N ALA A 105 17.35 2.78 -1.86
CA ALA A 105 16.87 3.43 -0.64
C ALA A 105 16.34 2.41 0.38
N SER A 106 15.70 1.33 -0.07
CA SER A 106 15.22 0.26 0.81
C SER A 106 16.36 -0.57 1.39
N LEU A 107 17.40 -0.85 0.60
CA LEU A 107 18.60 -1.56 1.01
C LEU A 107 19.40 -0.76 2.05
N LEU A 108 19.63 0.53 1.81
CA LEU A 108 20.40 1.40 2.71
C LEU A 108 19.80 1.49 4.12
N LYS A 109 18.46 1.39 4.24
CA LYS A 109 17.78 1.29 5.54
C LYS A 109 18.18 0.06 6.35
N ARG A 110 18.70 -1.00 5.72
CA ARG A 110 19.17 -2.22 6.40
C ARG A 110 20.69 -2.27 6.55
N LEU A 111 21.42 -1.63 5.65
CA LEU A 111 22.86 -1.49 5.77
C LEU A 111 23.26 -0.47 6.85
N HIS A 112 22.34 0.39 7.28
CA HIS A 112 22.57 1.44 8.27
C HIS A 112 23.73 2.37 7.87
N GLY A 113 23.80 2.72 6.58
CA GLY A 113 24.83 3.59 6.03
C GLY A 113 26.12 2.90 5.58
N ARG A 114 26.24 1.57 5.76
CA ARG A 114 27.37 0.81 5.18
C ARG A 114 27.24 0.67 3.67
N GLU A 115 28.38 0.67 2.99
CA GLU A 115 28.45 0.48 1.53
C GLU A 115 28.54 -0.97 1.09
N ARG A 116 29.05 -1.86 1.96
CA ARG A 116 29.28 -3.27 1.65
C ARG A 116 28.55 -4.22 2.59
N ILE A 117 28.22 -5.39 2.04
CA ILE A 117 27.66 -6.55 2.73
C ILE A 117 28.82 -7.29 3.40
N ALA A 118 28.64 -7.72 4.65
CA ALA A 118 29.73 -8.30 5.44
C ALA A 118 30.04 -9.76 5.07
N ASP A 119 29.00 -10.57 4.86
CA ASP A 119 29.12 -12.01 4.60
C ASP A 119 27.90 -12.57 3.83
N ASP A 120 28.01 -13.83 3.41
CA ASP A 120 26.93 -14.55 2.71
C ASP A 120 25.64 -14.63 3.54
N ARG A 121 25.76 -14.69 4.86
CA ARG A 121 24.60 -14.73 5.76
C ARG A 121 23.83 -13.42 5.71
N GLU A 122 24.51 -12.28 5.69
CA GLU A 122 23.93 -10.96 5.52
C GLU A 122 23.35 -10.80 4.12
N PHE A 123 24.03 -11.27 3.07
CA PHE A 123 23.51 -11.29 1.70
C PHE A 123 22.13 -11.96 1.64
N GLN A 124 22.04 -13.19 2.16
CA GLN A 124 20.79 -13.97 2.15
C GLN A 124 19.67 -13.29 2.96
N ARG A 125 20.02 -12.66 4.09
CA ARG A 125 19.07 -11.88 4.90
C ARG A 125 18.54 -10.67 4.15
N LEU A 126 19.41 -9.92 3.48
CA LEU A 126 19.03 -8.74 2.69
C LEU A 126 18.18 -9.12 1.48
N TYR A 127 18.54 -10.21 0.79
CA TYR A 127 17.74 -10.77 -0.30
C TYR A 127 16.30 -11.06 0.15
N ARG A 128 16.12 -11.86 1.20
CA ARG A 128 14.79 -12.19 1.74
C ARG A 128 14.01 -10.94 2.17
N TYR A 129 14.69 -9.96 2.77
CA TYR A 129 14.07 -8.70 3.16
C TYR A 129 13.53 -7.92 1.95
N LEU A 130 14.33 -7.77 0.89
CA LEU A 130 13.97 -6.99 -0.30
C LEU A 130 12.88 -7.68 -1.12
N ILE A 131 12.93 -9.01 -1.28
CA ILE A 131 11.83 -9.80 -1.85
C ILE A 131 10.56 -9.59 -1.02
N GLY A 132 10.68 -9.62 0.31
CA GLY A 132 9.60 -9.32 1.24
C GLY A 132 9.07 -7.88 1.14
N GLN A 133 9.86 -6.93 0.62
CA GLN A 133 9.43 -5.57 0.30
C GLN A 133 8.78 -5.44 -1.08
N GLY A 134 8.74 -6.52 -1.87
CA GLY A 134 8.04 -6.57 -3.16
C GLY A 134 8.84 -6.05 -4.35
N PHE A 135 10.17 -6.12 -4.28
CA PHE A 135 11.05 -5.84 -5.40
C PHE A 135 11.24 -7.04 -6.31
N ASP A 136 11.63 -6.78 -7.55
CA ASP A 136 11.92 -7.80 -8.54
C ASP A 136 13.17 -8.62 -8.17
N PRO A 137 13.13 -9.97 -8.25
CA PRO A 137 14.26 -10.81 -7.85
C PRO A 137 15.58 -10.53 -8.58
N ASP A 138 15.52 -10.23 -9.87
CA ASP A 138 16.73 -10.02 -10.69
C ASP A 138 17.38 -8.68 -10.35
N GLN A 139 16.57 -7.64 -10.16
CA GLN A 139 17.05 -6.34 -9.67
C GLN A 139 17.68 -6.46 -8.29
N VAL A 140 17.06 -7.24 -7.38
CA VAL A 140 17.58 -7.48 -6.03
C VAL A 140 18.93 -8.21 -6.08
N LEU A 141 19.06 -9.28 -6.87
CA LEU A 141 20.34 -9.97 -7.02
C LEU A 141 21.41 -9.04 -7.60
N GLY A 142 21.05 -8.25 -8.61
CA GLY A 142 21.95 -7.29 -9.24
C GLY A 142 22.52 -6.27 -8.24
N ILE A 143 21.68 -5.64 -7.42
CA ILE A 143 22.14 -4.63 -6.46
C ILE A 143 22.96 -5.24 -5.32
N LEU A 144 22.58 -6.43 -4.82
CA LEU A 144 23.32 -7.07 -3.73
C LEU A 144 24.70 -7.53 -4.18
N ARG A 145 24.84 -8.06 -5.41
CA ARG A 145 26.15 -8.43 -5.97
C ARG A 145 27.09 -7.24 -6.14
N LYS A 146 26.57 -6.05 -6.48
CA LYS A 146 27.36 -4.81 -6.54
C LYS A 146 27.87 -4.32 -5.17
N ARG A 147 27.25 -4.80 -4.09
CA ARG A 147 27.53 -4.41 -2.70
C ARG A 147 28.26 -5.50 -1.92
N SER A 148 28.54 -6.64 -2.56
CA SER A 148 29.29 -7.75 -1.97
C SER A 148 30.80 -7.49 -2.02
#